data_AF-A0A7Y4SKQ4-F1
#
_entry.id   AF-A0A7Y4SKQ4-F1
#
_cell.length_a   1.000
_cell.length_b   1.000
_cell.length_c   1.000
_cell.angle_alpha   90.00
_cell.angle_beta   90.00
_cell.angle_gamma   90.00
#
_symmetry.space_group_name_H-M   'P 1'
#
loop_
_entity.id
_entity.type
_entity.pdbx_description
1 polymer ?
#
loop_
_entity_poly.entity_id
_entity_poly.type
_entity_poly.pdbx_seq_one_letter_code
_entity_poly.pdbx_strand_id
1 'polypeptide(L)'
;MKTFQCGEHTGLVGYVYDECDTLERAAIDGHVAICAACAAEVAALQSTRTSLASWAPPAPELGFQIVRPAHPVLAPSKPEAAEPATQTRAWHRRPVPAWAQAVAASLIFAAGLSLGVMRGIRSETPAGASASVAASAAASAAPTNAVSNADLQALERRLRAEMSRIQTPRAVARDAAVAPVSASQEQLLARVRTLIEESERRQQRELAWRTAQVMRDVDSQRQADLTQIQNNFGQIEGLTGAEVREQRQMLNYLIRASEQR
;
A
#
# COMPACT_ATOMS: atom_id res chain seq x y z
N MET A 1 -8.58 -7.75 -33.26
CA MET A 1 -7.84 -6.46 -33.24
C MET A 1 -8.57 -5.56 -32.28
N LYS A 2 -7.91 -5.09 -31.21
CA LYS A 2 -8.52 -4.07 -30.34
C LYS A 2 -8.53 -2.75 -31.13
N THR A 3 -9.70 -2.15 -31.30
CA THR A 3 -9.85 -0.85 -31.96
C THR A 3 -10.07 0.20 -30.88
N PHE A 4 -9.23 1.22 -30.85
CA PHE A 4 -9.41 2.37 -29.97
C PHE A 4 -10.51 3.28 -30.54
N GLN A 5 -11.43 3.73 -29.68
CA GLN A 5 -12.54 4.61 -30.07
C GLN A 5 -12.36 6.01 -29.48
N CYS A 6 -12.75 7.03 -30.24
CA CYS A 6 -12.69 8.42 -29.77
C CYS A 6 -13.55 8.59 -28.51
N GLY A 7 -13.01 9.25 -27.49
CA GLY A 7 -13.67 9.43 -26.18
C GLY A 7 -13.34 8.34 -25.15
N GLU A 8 -12.52 7.34 -25.51
CA GLU A 8 -12.01 6.35 -24.55
C GLU A 8 -10.85 6.94 -23.71
N HIS A 9 -11.19 7.84 -22.78
CA HIS A 9 -10.20 8.58 -21.98
C HIS A 9 -9.27 7.67 -21.15
N THR A 10 -9.78 6.54 -20.63
CA THR A 10 -8.97 5.58 -19.89
C THR A 10 -7.82 5.02 -20.73
N GLY A 11 -8.08 4.74 -22.02
CA GLY A 11 -7.04 4.28 -22.94
C GLY A 11 -5.98 5.35 -23.21
N LEU A 12 -6.38 6.63 -23.34
CA LEU A 12 -5.41 7.73 -23.49
C LEU A 12 -4.55 7.94 -22.25
N VAL A 13 -5.12 7.81 -21.05
CA VAL A 13 -4.36 7.90 -19.79
C VAL A 13 -3.35 6.76 -19.72
N GLY A 14 -3.79 5.51 -19.96
CA GLY A 14 -2.89 4.35 -19.99
C GLY A 14 -1.76 4.51 -21.02
N TYR A 15 -2.07 5.07 -22.20
CA TYR A 15 -1.08 5.41 -23.21
C TYR A 15 -0.03 6.43 -22.73
N VAL A 16 -0.44 7.51 -22.06
CA VAL A 16 0.46 8.57 -21.55
C VAL A 16 1.36 8.07 -20.40
N TYR A 17 0.89 7.10 -19.62
CA TYR A 17 1.63 6.51 -18.49
C TYR A 17 2.37 5.21 -18.85
N ASP A 18 2.39 4.83 -20.13
CA ASP A 18 3.00 3.60 -20.62
C ASP A 18 2.42 2.29 -20.02
N GLU A 19 1.14 2.30 -19.67
CA GLU A 19 0.39 1.17 -19.09
C GLU A 19 -0.35 0.33 -20.14
N CYS A 20 -0.36 0.75 -21.41
CA CYS A 20 -1.00 0.02 -22.50
C CYS A 20 -0.12 -1.10 -23.09
N ASP A 21 -0.77 -2.15 -23.62
CA ASP A 21 -0.06 -3.20 -24.35
C ASP A 21 0.42 -2.71 -25.74
N THR A 22 1.34 -3.44 -26.38
CA THR A 22 1.93 -2.99 -27.67
C THR A 22 0.92 -2.86 -28.81
N LEU A 23 -0.16 -3.65 -28.80
CA LEU A 23 -1.18 -3.61 -29.84
C LEU A 23 -2.13 -2.43 -29.62
N GLU A 24 -2.49 -2.20 -28.36
CA GLU A 24 -3.26 -1.06 -27.91
C GLU A 24 -2.52 0.26 -28.17
N ARG A 25 -1.22 0.31 -27.90
CA ARG A 25 -0.37 1.46 -28.25
C ARG A 25 -0.42 1.77 -29.74
N ALA A 26 -0.23 0.77 -30.60
CA ALA A 26 -0.27 0.96 -32.05
C ALA A 26 -1.66 1.43 -32.53
N ALA A 27 -2.75 0.94 -31.92
CA ALA A 27 -4.11 1.37 -32.24
C ALA A 27 -4.34 2.84 -31.83
N ILE A 28 -3.86 3.25 -30.65
CA ILE A 28 -3.95 4.62 -30.15
C ILE A 28 -3.08 5.56 -30.99
N ASP A 29 -1.84 5.17 -31.32
CA ASP A 29 -0.94 5.94 -32.20
C ASP A 29 -1.60 6.22 -33.57
N GLY A 30 -2.18 5.18 -34.17
CA GLY A 30 -2.91 5.31 -35.44
C GLY A 30 -4.12 6.24 -35.33
N HIS A 31 -4.83 6.22 -34.20
CA HIS A 31 -5.98 7.10 -33.98
C HIS A 31 -5.57 8.56 -33.74
N VAL A 32 -4.58 8.79 -32.87
CA VAL A 32 -4.05 10.12 -32.52
C VAL A 32 -3.44 10.82 -33.74
N ALA A 33 -2.86 10.07 -34.67
CA ALA A 33 -2.36 10.61 -35.93
C ALA A 33 -3.46 11.22 -36.83
N ILE A 34 -4.73 10.81 -36.65
CA ILE A 34 -5.85 11.20 -37.52
C ILE A 34 -6.85 12.11 -36.78
N CYS A 35 -7.01 11.92 -35.47
CA CYS A 35 -7.98 12.64 -34.64
C CYS A 35 -7.32 13.79 -33.88
N ALA A 36 -7.54 15.03 -34.34
CA ALA A 36 -6.99 16.23 -33.70
C ALA A 36 -7.45 16.42 -32.24
N ALA A 37 -8.67 16.00 -31.90
CA ALA A 37 -9.20 16.08 -30.54
C ALA A 37 -8.41 15.17 -29.57
N CYS A 38 -8.21 13.90 -29.94
CA CYS A 38 -7.42 12.98 -29.13
C CYS A 38 -5.94 13.40 -29.06
N ALA A 39 -5.38 13.95 -30.13
CA ALA A 39 -4.03 14.52 -30.11
C ALA A 39 -3.90 15.69 -29.13
N ALA A 40 -4.89 16.59 -29.10
CA ALA A 40 -4.93 17.71 -28.16
C ALA A 40 -5.06 17.22 -26.70
N GLU A 41 -5.88 16.21 -26.44
CA GLU A 41 -6.01 15.60 -25.12
C GLU A 41 -4.68 14.98 -24.64
N VAL A 42 -4.00 14.20 -25.49
CA VAL A 42 -2.68 13.61 -25.16
C VAL A 42 -1.66 14.70 -24.86
N ALA A 43 -1.60 15.76 -25.67
CA ALA A 43 -0.70 16.89 -25.45
C ALA A 43 -0.99 17.61 -24.11
N ALA A 44 -2.27 17.80 -23.77
CA ALA A 44 -2.68 18.41 -22.51
C ALA A 44 -2.26 17.57 -21.29
N LEU A 45 -2.41 16.24 -21.37
CA LEU A 45 -1.98 15.32 -20.32
C LEU A 45 -0.44 15.33 -20.15
N GLN A 46 0.31 15.32 -21.26
CA GLN A 46 1.77 15.40 -21.23
C GLN A 46 2.29 16.74 -20.67
N SER A 47 1.62 17.85 -20.99
CA SER A 47 1.91 19.17 -20.41
C SER A 47 1.71 19.19 -18.90
N THR A 48 0.61 18.60 -18.41
CA THR A 48 0.34 18.45 -16.98
C THR A 48 1.43 17.63 -16.29
N ARG A 49 1.85 16.51 -16.91
CA ARG A 49 2.96 15.69 -16.40
C ARG A 49 4.26 16.47 -16.30
N THR A 50 4.57 17.28 -17.31
CA THR A 50 5.76 18.15 -17.30
C THR A 50 5.69 19.19 -16.20
N SER A 51 4.51 19.76 -15.96
CA SER A 51 4.26 20.73 -14.88
C SER A 51 4.37 20.11 -13.49
N LEU A 52 3.93 18.86 -13.32
CA LEU A 52 4.09 18.11 -12.07
C LEU A 52 5.54 17.66 -11.87
N ALA A 53 6.26 17.33 -12.95
CA ALA A 53 7.67 16.95 -12.87
C ALA A 53 8.59 18.12 -12.48
N SER A 54 8.21 19.36 -12.81
CA SER A 54 8.94 20.56 -12.39
C SER A 54 8.58 21.02 -10.98
N TRP A 55 7.50 20.50 -10.40
CA TRP A 55 7.13 20.80 -9.03
C TRP A 55 8.11 20.14 -8.06
N ALA A 56 8.92 20.96 -7.40
CA ALA A 56 9.74 20.55 -6.28
C ALA A 56 8.97 20.78 -4.97
N PRO A 57 8.74 19.76 -4.13
CA PRO A 57 8.16 19.99 -2.81
C PRO A 57 9.10 20.88 -1.99
N PRO A 58 8.55 21.82 -1.18
CA PRO A 58 9.37 22.59 -0.26
C PRO A 58 10.08 21.64 0.70
N ALA A 59 11.35 21.94 1.01
CA ALA A 59 12.14 21.11 1.91
C ALA A 59 11.42 20.99 3.27
N PRO A 60 11.06 19.78 3.71
CA PRO A 60 10.42 19.65 5.01
C PRO A 60 11.46 19.94 6.10
N GLU A 61 11.14 20.86 7.01
CA GLU A 61 11.91 21.06 8.24
C GLU A 61 11.67 19.88 9.18
N LEU A 62 12.32 18.75 8.88
CA LEU A 62 12.03 17.50 9.58
C LEU A 62 12.52 17.48 11.03
N GLY A 63 13.31 18.46 11.51
CA GLY A 63 13.85 18.47 12.88
C GLY A 63 14.77 17.28 13.21
N PHE A 64 14.97 16.36 12.26
CA PHE A 64 15.88 15.23 12.33
C PHE A 64 16.61 15.07 11.00
N GLN A 65 17.84 14.55 11.07
CA GLN A 65 18.70 14.36 9.90
C GLN A 65 18.57 12.92 9.40
N ILE A 66 18.12 12.74 8.15
CA ILE A 66 18.13 11.40 7.52
C ILE A 66 19.56 11.09 7.10
N VAL A 67 20.28 10.34 7.95
CA VAL A 67 21.61 9.84 7.64
C VAL A 67 21.46 8.67 6.67
N ARG A 68 21.67 8.91 5.37
CA ARG A 68 22.01 7.83 4.45
C ARG A 68 23.46 7.43 4.74
N PRO A 69 23.75 6.14 5.03
CA PRO A 69 25.13 5.73 5.18
C PRO A 69 25.85 6.00 3.85
N ALA A 70 26.85 6.88 3.90
CA ALA A 70 27.73 7.13 2.77
C ALA A 70 28.40 5.80 2.41
N HIS A 71 28.12 5.28 1.23
CA HIS A 71 29.05 4.32 0.63
C HIS A 71 30.40 5.05 0.50
N PRO A 72 31.52 4.42 0.90
CA PRO A 72 32.83 5.05 0.75
C PRO A 72 33.08 5.28 -0.74
N VAL A 73 32.94 6.54 -1.15
CA VAL A 73 33.41 7.04 -2.44
C VAL A 73 34.93 7.14 -2.31
N LEU A 74 35.65 6.16 -2.86
CA LEU A 74 37.04 6.40 -3.22
C LEU A 74 37.04 7.36 -4.43
N ALA A 75 37.55 8.56 -4.24
CA ALA A 75 38.01 9.44 -5.31
C ALA A 75 39.52 9.21 -5.55
N PRO A 76 40.13 9.74 -6.62
CA PRO A 76 39.70 9.71 -8.02
C PRO A 76 40.84 9.14 -8.92
N SER A 77 40.51 8.36 -9.94
CA SER A 77 41.40 8.13 -11.09
C SER A 77 40.67 8.49 -12.39
N LYS A 78 41.39 9.21 -13.26
CA LYS A 78 40.99 9.86 -14.53
C LYS A 78 40.04 9.05 -15.46
N PRO A 79 39.35 9.73 -16.40
CA PRO A 79 38.22 9.20 -17.15
C PRO A 79 38.65 8.52 -18.46
N GLU A 80 38.03 7.38 -18.78
CA GLU A 80 37.93 6.90 -20.16
C GLU A 80 36.55 6.27 -20.37
N ALA A 81 36.13 6.30 -21.63
CA ALA A 81 34.78 6.31 -22.12
C ALA A 81 33.90 5.09 -21.78
N ALA A 82 32.60 5.38 -21.72
CA ALA A 82 31.46 4.58 -22.18
C ALA A 82 31.37 3.09 -21.77
N GLU A 83 30.43 2.79 -20.86
CA GLU A 83 29.24 1.95 -21.11
C GLU A 83 28.42 1.81 -19.81
N PRO A 84 27.08 2.03 -19.81
CA PRO A 84 26.25 1.66 -18.67
C PRO A 84 25.90 0.16 -18.74
N ALA A 85 26.79 -0.67 -18.21
CA ALA A 85 26.49 -2.07 -17.95
C ALA A 85 25.42 -2.17 -16.84
N THR A 86 24.29 -2.77 -17.21
CA THR A 86 23.12 -3.08 -16.39
C THR A 86 23.48 -3.76 -15.06
N GLN A 87 23.48 -3.01 -13.97
CA GLN A 87 23.72 -3.52 -12.61
C GLN A 87 22.40 -3.66 -11.82
N THR A 88 21.44 -4.41 -12.37
CA THR A 88 20.13 -4.67 -11.72
C THR A 88 20.00 -6.07 -11.11
N ARG A 89 21.08 -6.86 -11.00
CA ARG A 89 20.98 -8.30 -10.66
C ARG A 89 21.44 -8.75 -9.27
N ALA A 90 21.70 -7.85 -8.31
CA ALA A 90 22.27 -8.24 -7.01
C ALA A 90 21.27 -8.29 -5.82
N TRP A 91 20.06 -7.73 -5.93
CA TRP A 91 19.08 -7.72 -4.81
C TRP A 91 18.45 -9.10 -4.54
N HIS A 92 18.31 -9.95 -5.56
CA HIS A 92 17.66 -11.26 -5.43
C HIS A 92 18.52 -12.34 -4.75
N ARG A 93 19.77 -12.05 -4.38
CA ARG A 93 20.67 -12.99 -3.68
C ARG A 93 20.81 -12.70 -2.19
N ARG A 94 19.84 -12.04 -1.56
CA ARG A 94 19.76 -12.02 -0.10
C ARG A 94 19.11 -13.31 0.40
N PRO A 95 19.75 -14.08 1.29
CA PRO A 95 19.13 -15.27 1.88
C PRO A 95 17.91 -14.83 2.69
N VAL A 96 16.74 -15.30 2.28
CA VAL A 96 15.49 -15.12 3.02
C VAL A 96 15.59 -15.84 4.38
N PRO A 97 15.19 -15.20 5.49
CA PRO A 97 15.26 -15.81 6.81
C PRO A 97 14.30 -17.02 6.90
N ALA A 98 14.75 -18.10 7.55
CA ALA A 98 14.12 -19.43 7.50
C ALA A 98 12.62 -19.46 7.89
N TRP A 99 12.14 -18.49 8.69
CA TRP A 99 10.73 -18.39 9.06
C TRP A 99 9.81 -18.00 7.88
N ALA A 100 10.35 -17.38 6.82
CA ALA A 100 9.58 -17.03 5.61
C ALA A 100 9.32 -18.25 4.70
N GLN A 101 10.09 -19.33 4.83
CA GLN A 101 9.91 -20.54 4.01
C GLN A 101 8.70 -21.39 4.46
N ALA A 102 8.29 -21.28 5.73
CA ALA A 102 7.16 -22.04 6.27
C ALA A 102 5.78 -21.55 5.77
N VAL A 103 5.67 -20.26 5.40
CA VAL A 103 4.41 -19.66 4.90
C VAL A 103 4.20 -19.93 3.40
N ALA A 104 5.26 -19.99 2.61
CA ALA A 104 5.15 -20.24 1.17
C ALA A 104 4.73 -21.68 0.85
N ALA A 105 5.23 -22.67 1.60
CA ALA A 105 4.89 -24.08 1.39
C ALA A 105 3.41 -24.40 1.71
N SER A 106 2.82 -23.71 2.68
CA SER A 106 1.42 -23.90 3.08
C SER A 106 0.42 -23.34 2.06
N LEU A 107 0.76 -22.23 1.38
CA LEU A 107 -0.09 -21.65 0.33
C LEU A 107 -0.11 -22.49 -0.95
N ILE A 108 1.02 -23.11 -1.33
CA ILE A 108 1.08 -23.98 -2.53
C ILE A 108 0.32 -25.29 -2.31
N PHE A 109 0.38 -25.87 -1.11
CA PHE A 109 -0.33 -27.12 -0.80
C PHE A 109 -1.86 -26.94 -0.72
N ALA A 110 -2.33 -25.79 -0.21
CA ALA A 110 -3.75 -25.47 -0.14
C ALA A 110 -4.37 -25.21 -1.53
N ALA A 111 -3.62 -24.62 -2.46
CA ALA A 111 -4.06 -24.42 -3.84
C ALA A 111 -4.01 -25.71 -4.70
N GLY A 112 -3.13 -26.66 -4.38
CA GLY A 112 -3.05 -27.96 -5.07
C GLY A 112 -4.20 -28.92 -4.73
N LEU A 113 -4.67 -28.92 -3.48
CA LEU A 113 -5.77 -29.81 -3.03
C LEU A 113 -7.14 -29.43 -3.61
N SER A 114 -7.36 -28.15 -3.94
CA SER A 114 -8.63 -27.70 -4.53
C SER A 114 -8.79 -28.05 -6.01
N LEU A 115 -7.70 -28.23 -6.77
CA LEU A 115 -7.78 -28.66 -8.18
C LEU A 115 -7.77 -30.19 -8.36
N GLY A 116 -7.24 -30.96 -7.41
CA GLY A 116 -7.19 -32.44 -7.49
C GLY A 116 -8.54 -33.13 -7.25
N VAL A 117 -9.41 -32.55 -6.43
CA VAL A 117 -10.73 -33.14 -6.11
C VAL A 117 -11.73 -32.97 -7.25
N MET A 118 -11.55 -31.98 -8.13
CA MET A 118 -12.50 -31.68 -9.20
C MET A 118 -12.29 -32.48 -10.49
N ARG A 119 -11.20 -33.26 -10.61
CA ARG A 119 -10.87 -34.01 -11.85
C ARG A 119 -10.53 -35.49 -11.65
N GLY A 120 -10.74 -36.05 -10.46
CA GLY A 120 -10.23 -37.38 -10.10
C GLY A 120 -11.21 -38.30 -9.36
N ILE A 121 -12.45 -38.46 -9.84
CA ILE A 121 -13.27 -39.64 -9.52
C ILE A 121 -13.91 -40.16 -10.82
N ARG A 122 -13.07 -40.82 -11.63
CA ARG A 122 -13.48 -41.99 -12.41
C ARG A 122 -12.50 -43.10 -12.07
N SER A 123 -12.71 -43.71 -10.92
CA SER A 123 -12.20 -45.04 -10.66
C SER A 123 -13.20 -46.01 -11.27
N GLU A 124 -12.96 -46.38 -12.52
CA GLU A 124 -13.51 -47.62 -13.06
C GLU A 124 -12.99 -48.76 -12.17
N THR A 125 -13.93 -49.49 -11.58
CA THR A 125 -13.72 -50.79 -10.96
C THR A 125 -13.20 -51.80 -11.97
N PRO A 126 -12.15 -52.57 -11.64
CA PRO A 126 -12.07 -53.96 -12.05
C PRO A 126 -12.35 -54.84 -10.83
N ALA A 127 -13.40 -55.64 -10.96
CA ALA A 127 -13.66 -56.77 -10.11
C ALA A 127 -12.52 -57.80 -10.20
N GLY A 128 -12.17 -58.37 -9.05
CA GLY A 128 -11.81 -59.79 -8.91
C GLY A 128 -10.46 -60.26 -9.46
N ALA A 129 -9.45 -60.33 -8.57
CA ALA A 129 -8.50 -61.45 -8.54
C ALA A 129 -7.72 -61.43 -7.21
N SER A 130 -8.29 -62.04 -6.16
CA SER A 130 -7.52 -62.51 -5.02
C SER A 130 -7.06 -63.93 -5.31
N ALA A 131 -5.77 -64.12 -5.56
CA ALA A 131 -5.09 -65.39 -5.39
C ALA A 131 -4.19 -65.30 -4.15
N SER A 132 -4.48 -66.15 -3.17
CA SER A 132 -3.71 -66.33 -1.96
C SER A 132 -2.35 -66.97 -2.26
N VAL A 133 -1.27 -66.43 -1.70
CA VAL A 133 -0.10 -67.24 -1.33
C VAL A 133 0.33 -66.83 0.06
N ALA A 134 0.03 -67.70 1.02
CA ALA A 134 0.65 -67.73 2.32
C ALA A 134 1.98 -68.48 2.22
N ALA A 135 3.05 -67.92 2.78
CA ALA A 135 4.16 -68.71 3.29
C ALA A 135 4.90 -67.93 4.38
N SER A 136 4.83 -68.50 5.58
CA SER A 136 5.58 -68.12 6.78
C SER A 136 7.08 -68.11 6.56
N ALA A 137 7.74 -67.09 7.11
CA ALA A 137 9.05 -67.23 7.74
C ALA A 137 9.13 -66.24 8.91
N ALA A 138 9.23 -66.77 10.12
CA ALA A 138 9.54 -66.02 11.33
C ALA A 138 11.00 -66.28 11.72
N ALA A 139 11.79 -65.23 11.95
CA ALA A 139 12.63 -65.06 13.15
C ALA A 139 13.53 -63.81 13.10
N SER A 140 13.37 -62.99 14.13
CA SER A 140 14.34 -62.11 14.82
C SER A 140 15.04 -60.94 14.11
N ALA A 141 14.58 -59.74 14.44
CA ALA A 141 15.42 -58.56 14.67
C ALA A 141 14.88 -57.78 15.88
N ALA A 142 15.79 -57.24 16.71
CA ALA A 142 15.55 -56.56 17.99
C ALA A 142 14.70 -55.26 17.85
N PRO A 143 14.19 -54.67 18.95
CA PRO A 143 13.14 -53.66 18.88
C PRO A 143 13.75 -52.31 18.48
N THR A 144 13.72 -52.00 17.20
CA THR A 144 13.39 -50.62 16.80
C THR A 144 12.03 -50.29 17.39
N ASN A 145 11.85 -49.07 17.91
CA ASN A 145 10.58 -48.52 18.39
C ASN A 145 9.51 -48.63 17.28
N ALA A 146 8.97 -49.83 17.09
CA ALA A 146 7.95 -50.14 16.14
C ALA A 146 6.66 -49.82 16.88
N VAL A 147 6.06 -48.69 16.52
CA VAL A 147 4.71 -48.34 16.94
C VAL A 147 3.82 -49.53 16.60
N SER A 148 3.36 -50.22 17.64
CA SER A 148 2.55 -51.41 17.45
C SER A 148 1.12 -51.02 17.07
N ASN A 149 0.39 -51.91 16.42
CA ASN A 149 -1.03 -51.67 16.16
C ASN A 149 -1.82 -51.46 17.47
N ALA A 150 -1.35 -52.01 18.59
CA ALA A 150 -1.94 -51.78 19.91
C ALA A 150 -1.76 -50.31 20.37
N ASP A 151 -0.61 -49.69 20.06
CA ASP A 151 -0.35 -48.28 20.40
C ASP A 151 -1.23 -47.34 19.58
N LEU A 152 -1.44 -47.64 18.29
CA LEU A 152 -2.37 -46.89 17.44
C LEU A 152 -3.81 -46.98 17.95
N GLN A 153 -4.27 -48.17 18.35
CA GLN A 153 -5.61 -48.36 18.92
C GLN A 153 -5.77 -47.69 20.29
N ALA A 154 -4.70 -47.60 21.08
CA ALA A 154 -4.70 -46.85 22.33
C ALA A 154 -4.83 -45.34 22.07
N LEU A 155 -4.12 -44.82 21.08
CA LEU A 155 -4.17 -43.42 20.69
C LEU A 155 -5.53 -43.03 20.09
N GLU A 156 -6.13 -43.89 19.26
CA GLU A 156 -7.45 -43.68 18.66
C GLU A 156 -8.55 -43.65 19.74
N ARG A 157 -8.49 -44.55 20.72
CA ARG A 157 -9.41 -44.54 21.86
C ARG A 157 -9.28 -43.27 22.69
N ARG A 158 -8.05 -42.80 22.91
CA ARG A 158 -7.78 -41.54 23.62
C ARG A 158 -8.33 -40.33 22.85
N LEU A 159 -8.11 -40.27 21.54
CA LEU A 159 -8.63 -39.20 20.67
C LEU A 159 -10.16 -39.18 20.63
N ARG A 160 -10.84 -40.34 20.55
CA ARG A 160 -12.30 -40.39 20.67
C ARG A 160 -12.80 -39.86 22.02
N ALA A 161 -12.11 -40.17 23.10
CA ALA A 161 -12.47 -39.69 24.44
C ALA A 161 -12.23 -38.18 24.60
N GLU A 162 -11.19 -37.62 23.98
CA GLU A 162 -10.98 -36.17 23.96
C GLU A 162 -12.00 -35.45 23.07
N MET A 163 -12.31 -35.99 21.89
CA MET A 163 -13.35 -35.42 21.02
C MET A 163 -14.74 -35.44 21.66
N SER A 164 -15.10 -36.52 22.37
CA SER A 164 -16.37 -36.57 23.09
C SER A 164 -16.43 -35.55 24.23
N ARG A 165 -15.33 -35.33 24.96
CA ARG A 165 -15.22 -34.27 25.99
C ARG A 165 -15.38 -32.86 25.42
N ILE A 166 -14.84 -32.59 24.23
CA ILE A 166 -14.98 -31.28 23.55
C ILE A 166 -16.41 -31.09 23.01
N GLN A 167 -17.11 -32.17 22.66
CA GLN A 167 -18.49 -32.12 22.16
C GLN A 167 -19.54 -32.02 23.28
N THR A 168 -19.28 -32.55 24.47
CA THR A 168 -20.21 -32.49 25.60
C THR A 168 -20.67 -31.10 26.05
N PRO A 169 -19.86 -30.01 26.03
CA PRO A 169 -20.38 -28.67 26.32
C PRO A 169 -21.31 -28.11 25.23
N ARG A 170 -21.35 -28.72 24.02
CA ARG A 170 -22.20 -28.27 22.90
C ARG A 170 -23.55 -28.99 22.82
N ALA A 171 -23.67 -30.18 23.40
CA ALA A 171 -24.92 -30.95 23.38
C ALA A 171 -25.97 -30.37 24.35
N VAL A 172 -25.55 -29.89 25.53
CA VAL A 172 -26.47 -29.31 26.52
C VAL A 172 -27.03 -27.94 26.07
N ALA A 173 -26.38 -27.27 25.11
CA ALA A 173 -26.88 -26.05 24.49
C ALA A 173 -27.78 -26.28 23.26
N ARG A 174 -27.86 -27.50 22.74
CA ARG A 174 -28.62 -27.80 21.50
C ARG A 174 -30.08 -28.14 21.77
N ASP A 175 -30.41 -28.70 22.93
CA ASP A 175 -31.80 -28.96 23.32
C ASP A 175 -32.57 -27.71 23.79
N ALA A 176 -31.87 -26.58 23.97
CA ALA A 176 -32.50 -25.26 24.18
C ALA A 176 -32.67 -24.45 22.87
N ALA A 177 -32.18 -24.94 21.73
CA ALA A 177 -32.03 -24.17 20.50
C ALA A 177 -32.92 -24.69 19.36
N VAL A 178 -34.23 -24.74 19.60
CA VAL A 178 -35.22 -24.51 18.53
C VAL A 178 -35.92 -23.18 18.81
N ALA A 179 -35.12 -22.12 18.94
CA ALA A 179 -35.59 -20.76 18.73
C ALA A 179 -35.52 -20.47 17.22
N PRO A 180 -36.50 -19.77 16.63
CA PRO A 180 -36.56 -19.60 15.19
C PRO A 180 -35.33 -18.82 14.70
N VAL A 181 -34.70 -19.31 13.63
CA VAL A 181 -33.51 -18.70 13.00
C VAL A 181 -33.73 -17.21 12.70
N SER A 182 -34.98 -16.78 12.44
CA SER A 182 -35.35 -15.37 12.27
C SER A 182 -35.09 -14.52 13.51
N ALA A 183 -35.37 -15.01 14.72
CA ALA A 183 -35.07 -14.28 15.96
C ALA A 183 -33.55 -14.09 16.15
N SER A 184 -32.73 -15.05 15.70
CA SER A 184 -31.26 -14.92 15.73
C SER A 184 -30.74 -13.93 14.69
N GLN A 185 -31.37 -13.86 13.51
CA GLN A 185 -31.03 -12.90 12.46
C GLN A 185 -31.42 -11.46 12.85
N GLU A 186 -32.58 -11.28 13.48
CA GLU A 186 -33.02 -10.00 14.03
C GLU A 186 -32.07 -9.49 15.12
N GLN A 187 -31.61 -10.38 16.01
CA GLN A 187 -30.61 -10.05 17.03
C GLN A 187 -29.25 -9.66 16.40
N LEU A 188 -28.82 -10.34 15.34
CA LEU A 188 -27.60 -10.00 14.61
C LEU A 188 -27.71 -8.61 13.96
N LEU A 189 -28.83 -8.31 13.28
CA LEU A 189 -29.06 -7.00 12.66
C LEU A 189 -29.14 -5.89 13.71
N ALA A 190 -29.79 -6.15 14.85
CA ALA A 190 -29.82 -5.22 15.97
C ALA A 190 -28.40 -4.94 16.50
N ARG A 191 -27.56 -5.98 16.61
CA ARG A 191 -26.16 -5.85 17.04
C ARG A 191 -25.29 -5.08 16.03
N VAL A 192 -25.45 -5.35 14.74
CA VAL A 192 -24.74 -4.63 13.67
C VAL A 192 -25.12 -3.15 13.68
N ARG A 193 -26.41 -2.82 13.84
CA ARG A 193 -26.86 -1.42 13.96
C ARG A 193 -26.22 -0.72 15.17
N THR A 194 -26.15 -1.40 16.32
CA THR A 194 -25.48 -0.82 17.50
C THR A 194 -23.99 -0.57 17.26
N LEU A 195 -23.30 -1.51 16.59
CA LEU A 195 -21.89 -1.35 16.25
C LEU A 195 -21.67 -0.22 15.24
N ILE A 196 -22.56 -0.07 14.26
CA ILE A 196 -22.51 1.03 13.28
C ILE A 196 -22.68 2.37 13.99
N GLU A 197 -23.71 2.54 14.81
CA GLU A 197 -23.92 3.78 15.58
C GLU A 197 -22.73 4.11 16.50
N GLU A 198 -22.14 3.09 17.14
CA GLU A 198 -20.96 3.29 17.96
C GLU A 198 -19.75 3.72 17.12
N SER A 199 -19.58 3.12 15.93
CA SER A 199 -18.51 3.46 14.99
C SER A 199 -18.68 4.87 14.41
N GLU A 200 -19.90 5.26 14.03
CA GLU A 200 -20.22 6.59 13.54
C GLU A 200 -19.97 7.64 14.61
N ARG A 201 -20.34 7.38 15.87
CA ARG A 201 -20.02 8.29 16.98
C ARG A 201 -18.51 8.43 17.20
N ARG A 202 -17.73 7.37 17.01
CA ARG A 202 -16.24 7.46 17.07
C ARG A 202 -15.70 8.29 15.91
N GLN A 203 -16.17 8.03 14.69
CA GLN A 203 -15.77 8.76 13.49
C GLN A 203 -16.14 10.25 13.55
N GLN A 204 -17.35 10.58 14.02
CA GLN A 204 -17.80 11.97 14.20
C GLN A 204 -16.93 12.73 15.20
N ARG A 205 -16.53 12.10 16.30
CA ARG A 205 -15.61 12.73 17.27
C ARG A 205 -14.23 12.97 16.70
N GLU A 206 -13.69 12.01 15.94
CA GLU A 206 -12.40 12.18 15.29
C GLU A 206 -12.45 13.26 14.21
N LEU A 207 -13.51 13.29 13.38
CA LEU A 207 -13.73 14.33 12.40
C LEU A 207 -13.83 15.71 13.06
N ALA A 208 -14.63 15.84 14.12
CA ALA A 208 -14.76 17.10 14.86
C ALA A 208 -13.40 17.58 15.41
N TRP A 209 -12.60 16.66 15.95
CA TRP A 209 -11.27 16.99 16.46
C TRP A 209 -10.31 17.43 15.36
N ARG A 210 -10.28 16.71 14.22
CA ARG A 210 -9.46 17.07 13.05
C ARG A 210 -9.87 18.43 12.48
N THR A 211 -11.17 18.69 12.33
CA THR A 211 -11.68 19.99 11.85
C THR A 211 -11.30 21.12 12.81
N ALA A 212 -11.42 20.91 14.12
CA ALA A 212 -11.02 21.89 15.13
C ALA A 212 -9.49 22.13 15.16
N GLN A 213 -8.68 21.14 14.80
CA GLN A 213 -7.24 21.33 14.62
C GLN A 213 -6.96 22.20 13.39
N VAL A 214 -7.55 21.89 12.24
CA VAL A 214 -7.37 22.67 11.00
C VAL A 214 -7.80 24.12 11.19
N MET A 215 -8.91 24.38 11.89
CA MET A 215 -9.35 25.76 12.17
C MET A 215 -8.34 26.52 13.02
N ARG A 216 -7.72 25.89 14.02
CA ARG A 216 -6.68 26.51 14.84
C ARG A 216 -5.42 26.82 14.05
N ASP A 217 -5.02 25.91 13.16
CA ASP A 217 -3.84 26.09 12.32
C ASP A 217 -4.04 27.28 11.35
N VAL A 218 -5.20 27.38 10.71
CA VAL A 218 -5.54 28.52 9.82
C VAL A 218 -5.53 29.84 10.59
N ASP A 219 -6.10 29.88 11.80
CA ASP A 219 -6.15 31.10 12.60
C ASP A 219 -4.75 31.53 13.06
N SER A 220 -3.88 30.57 13.38
CA SER A 220 -2.47 30.83 13.71
C SER A 220 -1.67 31.39 12.52
N GLN A 221 -1.89 30.85 11.31
CA GLN A 221 -1.27 31.34 10.09
C GLN A 221 -1.72 32.76 9.76
N ARG A 222 -3.02 33.03 9.91
CA ARG A 222 -3.57 34.37 9.70
C ARG A 222 -2.97 35.38 10.68
N GLN A 223 -2.81 35.02 11.94
CA GLN A 223 -2.18 35.89 12.92
C GLN A 223 -0.71 36.16 12.58
N ALA A 224 0.04 35.12 12.19
CA ALA A 224 1.42 35.28 11.74
C ALA A 224 1.52 36.20 10.52
N ASP A 225 0.65 36.02 9.52
CA ASP A 225 0.61 36.85 8.32
C ASP A 225 0.28 38.32 8.66
N LEU A 226 -0.70 38.56 9.53
CA LEU A 226 -1.02 39.91 9.99
C LEU A 226 0.17 40.58 10.70
N THR A 227 0.91 39.84 11.52
CA THR A 227 2.13 40.38 12.15
C THR A 227 3.24 40.66 11.13
N GLN A 228 3.40 39.81 10.11
CA GLN A 228 4.37 40.03 9.04
C GLN A 228 4.02 41.26 8.21
N ILE A 229 2.74 41.44 7.87
CA ILE A 229 2.23 42.63 7.15
C ILE A 229 2.49 43.89 7.98
N GLN A 230 2.17 43.89 9.28
CA GLN A 230 2.41 45.03 10.16
C GLN A 230 3.91 45.40 10.24
N ASN A 231 4.78 44.40 10.35
CA ASN A 231 6.22 44.62 10.38
C ASN A 231 6.75 45.20 9.06
N ASN A 232 6.25 44.70 7.92
CA ASN A 232 6.64 45.20 6.60
C ASN A 232 6.18 46.65 6.38
N PHE A 233 4.94 46.99 6.75
CA PHE A 233 4.46 48.37 6.71
C PHE A 233 5.31 49.30 7.58
N GLY A 234 5.66 48.89 8.80
CA GLY A 234 6.55 49.67 9.67
C GLY A 234 7.95 49.89 9.07
N GLN A 235 8.48 48.91 8.33
CA GLN A 235 9.76 49.05 7.64
C GLN A 235 9.69 50.06 6.47
N ILE A 236 8.63 50.02 5.67
CA ILE A 236 8.43 50.95 4.54
C ILE A 236 8.25 52.39 5.06
N GLU A 237 7.46 52.59 6.11
CA GLU A 237 7.31 53.90 6.76
C GLU A 237 8.63 54.41 7.34
N GLY A 238 9.43 53.52 7.93
CA GLY A 238 10.76 53.85 8.45
C GLY A 238 11.75 54.30 7.36
N LEU A 239 11.78 53.58 6.23
CA LEU A 239 12.63 53.93 5.07
C LEU A 239 12.19 55.25 4.44
N THR A 240 10.90 55.41 4.19
CA THR A 240 10.35 56.65 3.60
C THR A 240 10.59 57.84 4.53
N GLY A 241 10.43 57.67 5.85
CA GLY A 241 10.73 58.71 6.84
C GLY A 241 12.22 59.04 6.96
N ALA A 242 13.12 58.10 6.68
CA ALA A 242 14.55 58.35 6.61
C ALA A 242 14.92 59.15 5.35
N GLU A 243 14.42 58.73 4.17
CA GLU A 243 14.65 59.41 2.89
C GLU A 243 14.09 60.85 2.90
N VAL A 244 12.87 61.07 3.42
CA VAL A 244 12.29 62.41 3.53
C VAL A 244 13.11 63.32 4.47
N ARG A 245 13.69 62.77 5.54
CA ARG A 245 14.57 63.53 6.44
C ARG A 245 15.89 63.89 5.75
N GLU A 246 16.49 62.95 5.01
CA GLU A 246 17.70 63.18 4.23
C GLU A 246 17.46 64.25 3.15
N GLN A 247 16.35 64.15 2.41
CA GLN A 247 15.98 65.11 1.38
C GLN A 247 15.76 66.52 1.97
N ARG A 248 15.14 66.64 3.16
CA ARG A 248 15.03 67.92 3.88
C ARG A 248 16.38 68.48 4.32
N GLN A 249 17.32 67.62 4.76
CA GLN A 249 18.66 68.07 5.14
C GLN A 249 19.43 68.59 3.92
N MET A 250 19.35 67.90 2.78
CA MET A 250 19.95 68.33 1.52
C MET A 250 19.36 69.66 1.04
N LEU A 251 18.03 69.83 1.08
CA LEU A 251 17.37 71.09 0.74
C LEU A 251 17.84 72.25 1.63
N ASN A 252 17.90 72.04 2.95
CA ASN A 252 18.39 73.06 3.89
C ASN A 252 19.86 73.42 3.63
N TYR A 253 20.69 72.44 3.24
CA TYR A 253 22.09 72.69 2.88
C TYR A 253 22.20 73.56 1.63
N LEU A 254 21.40 73.28 0.59
CA LEU A 254 21.37 74.05 -0.65
C LEU A 254 20.90 75.51 -0.41
N ILE A 255 19.86 75.71 0.40
CA ILE A 255 19.38 77.05 0.77
C ILE A 255 20.49 77.83 1.46
N ARG A 256 21.13 77.23 2.46
CA ARG A 256 22.23 77.88 3.20
C ARG A 256 23.44 78.20 2.32
N ALA A 257 23.81 77.31 1.41
CA ALA A 257 24.89 77.54 0.46
C ALA A 257 24.57 78.68 -0.54
N SER A 258 23.30 78.86 -0.89
CA SER A 258 22.86 79.94 -1.76
C SER A 258 22.84 81.32 -1.08
N GLU A 259 22.61 81.38 0.23
CA GLU A 259 22.64 82.64 1.01
C GLU A 259 24.07 83.16 1.27
N GLN A 260 25.11 82.32 1.09
CA GLN A 260 26.51 82.69 1.32
C GLN A 260 27.23 83.20 0.06
N ARG A 261 26.53 83.32 -1.08
CA ARG A 261 27.04 83.99 -2.30
C ARG A 261 26.42 85.36 -2.47
#